data_AF-A0AAV5VE61-F1
#
_entry.id   AF-A0AAV5VE61-F1
#
_cell.length_a   1.000
_cell.length_b   1.000
_cell.length_c   1.000
_cell.angle_alpha   90.00
_cell.angle_beta   90.00
_cell.angle_gamma   90.00
#
_symmetry.space_group_name_H-M   'P 1'
#
loop_
_entity.id
_entity.type
_entity.pdbx_description
1 polymer ?
#
loop_
_entity_poly.entity_id
_entity_poly.type
_entity_poly.pdbx_seq_one_letter_code
_entity_poly.pdbx_strand_id
1 'polypeptide(L)'
;MVNDRRKRSMFNGLVAGLDNEYGSYKRYEPSSIGDIDLPSTSTSRSEATVALSNGVRMPLLGLGTTHSGGYYHDVVLHALRNSGYRMIDTARRYGVEAELGIAIRDCGVPREELFVSTKLWPTDYCGGVEAAFQKQAAKLNVDYLDSFLLHFPDVPEWLGNDKNAREETWRRMELLYEQGKCRSIGVSNFEIADMEEMEEYTSIFPHINQCEYQPLYDPTALREYCSDKKVLFTGYCPLAKGRALKNEIIQRIARKHGKTPAQICLRWSIENGVPVIPKSKDIERIDENARIFDFSLSHEDHKLITALNSPANKVLKHEDLTDKWNLPDGYKLAGRVYGVPTQPSIDAPIINKPESKYRIQALSSITNSPTLKHGAF
;
A
#
# COMPACT_ATOMS: atom_id res chain seq x y z
N MET A 1 -7.47 65.80 39.92
CA MET A 1 -7.32 65.25 41.28
C MET A 1 -8.55 64.39 41.52
N VAL A 2 -8.54 63.08 41.75
CA VAL A 2 -7.55 62.09 42.22
C VAL A 2 -7.81 60.80 41.41
N ASN A 3 -6.74 60.12 40.97
CA ASN A 3 -6.80 58.96 40.07
C ASN A 3 -6.62 57.65 40.84
N ASP A 4 -7.44 56.66 40.47
CA ASP A 4 -7.68 55.39 41.14
C ASP A 4 -6.56 54.36 40.89
N ARG A 5 -6.00 53.80 41.97
CA ARG A 5 -5.00 52.73 41.97
C ARG A 5 -5.73 51.39 42.07
N ARG A 6 -5.97 50.72 40.94
CA ARG A 6 -6.16 49.25 40.85
C ARG A 6 -6.19 48.83 39.38
N LYS A 7 -5.04 48.43 38.85
CA LYS A 7 -4.83 47.51 37.69
C LYS A 7 -3.36 47.60 37.24
N ARG A 8 -2.50 46.83 37.90
CA ARG A 8 -1.14 46.45 37.43
C ARG A 8 -0.50 45.54 38.49
N SER A 9 -0.98 44.29 38.55
CA SER A 9 -0.26 43.15 39.16
C SER A 9 -1.16 41.92 38.99
N MET A 10 -1.05 41.25 37.84
CA MET A 10 -1.48 39.86 37.58
C MET A 10 -1.14 39.49 36.13
N PHE A 11 0.09 39.79 35.71
CA PHE A 11 0.65 39.34 34.43
C PHE A 11 2.17 39.39 34.59
N ASN A 12 2.70 38.48 35.40
CA ASN A 12 4.11 38.09 35.53
C ASN A 12 4.20 37.11 36.70
N GLY A 13 3.97 35.83 36.42
CA GLY A 13 3.98 34.78 37.45
C GLY A 13 3.29 33.50 37.00
N LEU A 14 3.57 33.03 35.79
CA LEU A 14 3.18 31.69 35.32
C LEU A 14 4.06 31.23 34.14
N VAL A 15 5.34 31.62 34.16
CA VAL A 15 6.39 31.13 33.26
C VAL A 15 7.65 30.91 34.10
N ALA A 16 7.60 29.91 34.98
CA ALA A 16 8.76 29.37 35.70
C ALA A 16 8.27 28.09 36.41
N GLY A 17 8.34 26.95 35.74
CA GLY A 17 7.96 25.67 36.37
C GLY A 17 7.52 24.53 35.44
N LEU A 18 7.94 24.50 34.17
CA LEU A 18 7.74 23.33 33.29
C LEU A 18 9.01 22.91 32.53
N ASP A 19 10.17 23.39 32.97
CA ASP A 19 11.46 22.90 32.49
C ASP A 19 11.90 21.74 33.40
N ASN A 20 11.54 20.53 33.01
CA ASN A 20 12.21 19.23 33.29
C ASN A 20 11.18 18.10 33.38
N GLU A 21 10.68 17.60 32.23
CA GLU A 21 10.25 16.20 32.10
C GLU A 21 9.95 15.74 30.66
N TYR A 22 10.31 16.52 29.63
CA TYR A 22 10.32 16.03 28.25
C TYR A 22 11.76 15.74 27.86
N GLY A 23 12.11 14.45 27.91
CA GLY A 23 13.38 13.92 27.40
C GLY A 23 13.66 14.48 26.01
N SER A 24 14.93 14.82 25.77
CA SER A 24 15.43 15.27 24.49
C SER A 24 14.97 14.31 23.38
N TYR A 25 14.01 14.72 22.57
CA TYR A 25 13.65 14.02 21.34
C TYR A 25 14.88 14.03 20.42
N LYS A 26 15.65 12.95 20.45
CA LYS A 26 16.59 12.64 19.37
C LYS A 26 15.73 12.52 18.11
N ARG A 27 16.12 13.25 17.08
CA ARG A 27 15.58 13.09 15.73
C ARG A 27 15.64 11.60 15.38
N TYR A 28 14.54 11.03 14.90
CA TYR A 28 14.60 9.84 14.06
C TYR A 28 15.37 10.27 12.81
N GLU A 29 16.69 10.13 12.85
CA GLU A 29 17.57 10.21 11.69
C GLU A 29 17.44 8.83 11.03
N PRO A 30 16.78 8.70 9.86
CA PRO A 30 16.72 7.44 9.14
C PRO A 30 18.13 7.08 8.70
N SER A 31 18.89 6.46 9.59
CA SER A 31 20.31 6.17 9.42
C SER A 31 20.58 4.66 9.36
N SER A 32 19.54 3.82 9.18
CA SER A 32 19.74 2.38 9.08
C SER A 32 18.74 1.58 8.24
N ILE A 33 17.70 2.18 7.65
CA ILE A 33 16.82 1.48 6.69
C ILE A 33 17.02 2.10 5.30
N GLY A 34 17.27 1.21 4.31
CA GLY A 34 17.61 1.41 2.89
C GLY A 34 17.46 2.81 2.30
N ASP A 35 18.45 3.20 1.48
CA ASP A 35 18.49 4.49 0.76
C ASP A 35 17.12 4.83 0.16
N ILE A 36 16.42 5.78 0.78
CA ILE A 36 15.16 6.31 0.26
C ILE A 36 15.52 7.16 -0.94
N ASP A 37 15.16 6.66 -2.11
CA ASP A 37 15.41 7.32 -3.38
C ASP A 37 14.19 8.19 -3.70
N LEU A 38 14.24 9.46 -3.30
CA LEU A 38 13.25 10.45 -3.69
C LEU A 38 13.65 11.04 -5.05
N PRO A 39 12.74 11.15 -6.03
CA PRO A 39 13.07 11.67 -7.34
C PRO A 39 13.61 13.10 -7.22
N SER A 40 14.82 13.33 -7.73
CA SER A 40 15.36 14.67 -7.93
C SER A 40 14.53 15.37 -9.02
N THR A 41 14.26 16.65 -8.84
CA THR A 41 13.28 17.40 -9.63
C THR A 41 13.40 17.18 -11.14
N SER A 42 12.30 16.69 -11.74
CA SER A 42 12.00 16.62 -13.19
C SER A 42 12.25 15.35 -14.02
N THR A 43 12.20 14.14 -13.43
CA THR A 43 11.94 12.94 -14.25
C THR A 43 11.16 11.88 -13.48
N SER A 44 10.10 11.34 -14.11
CA SER A 44 9.35 10.13 -13.70
C SER A 44 8.66 10.16 -12.32
N ARG A 45 7.33 10.34 -12.29
CA ARG A 45 6.49 10.31 -11.05
C ARG A 45 6.46 8.93 -10.36
N SER A 46 7.10 7.89 -10.92
CA SER A 46 6.96 6.48 -10.53
C SER A 46 8.18 5.85 -9.86
N GLU A 47 9.18 6.62 -9.44
CA GLU A 47 10.48 6.05 -8.98
C GLU A 47 10.74 6.16 -7.46
N ALA A 48 9.86 6.80 -6.70
CA ALA A 48 10.05 6.98 -5.27
C ALA A 48 9.93 5.63 -4.53
N THR A 49 11.07 5.09 -4.10
CA THR A 49 11.21 3.70 -3.68
C THR A 49 12.18 3.60 -2.49
N VAL A 50 11.98 2.59 -1.65
CA VAL A 50 12.89 2.18 -0.58
C VAL A 50 13.36 0.75 -0.81
N ALA A 51 14.61 0.45 -0.46
CA ALA A 51 15.15 -0.90 -0.51
C ALA A 51 14.80 -1.67 0.77
N LEU A 52 14.26 -2.88 0.62
CA LEU A 52 14.15 -3.86 1.70
C LEU A 52 15.54 -4.40 2.09
N SER A 53 15.65 -5.07 3.23
CA SER A 53 16.91 -5.65 3.72
C SER A 53 17.56 -6.66 2.76
N ASN A 54 16.77 -7.26 1.85
CA ASN A 54 17.23 -8.16 0.80
C ASN A 54 17.42 -7.48 -0.58
N GLY A 55 17.35 -6.15 -0.64
CA GLY A 55 17.58 -5.36 -1.86
C GLY A 55 16.36 -5.23 -2.80
N VAL A 56 15.23 -5.87 -2.50
CA VAL A 56 13.99 -5.63 -3.26
C VAL A 56 13.57 -4.17 -3.13
N ARG A 57 13.27 -3.51 -4.25
CA ARG A 57 12.79 -2.13 -4.27
C ARG A 57 11.27 -2.09 -4.11
N MET A 58 10.81 -1.46 -3.03
CA MET A 58 9.40 -1.26 -2.72
C MET A 58 8.99 0.21 -2.96
N PRO A 59 7.90 0.50 -3.69
CA PRO A 59 7.39 1.86 -3.82
C PRO A 59 6.97 2.48 -2.48
N LEU A 60 7.23 3.79 -2.29
CA LEU A 60 6.82 4.53 -1.09
C LEU A 60 5.31 4.80 -1.04
N LEU A 61 4.64 4.78 -2.20
CA LEU A 61 3.20 4.94 -2.34
C LEU A 61 2.60 3.72 -3.03
N GLY A 62 1.62 3.09 -2.38
CA GLY A 62 0.83 2.01 -2.94
C GLY A 62 -0.67 2.26 -2.87
N LEU A 63 -1.41 1.45 -3.61
CA LEU A 63 -2.87 1.45 -3.59
C LEU A 63 -3.35 0.42 -2.56
N GLY A 64 -3.93 0.90 -1.47
CA GLY A 64 -4.59 0.03 -0.49
C GLY A 64 -5.97 -0.42 -1.00
N THR A 65 -6.28 -1.71 -0.87
CA THR A 65 -7.50 -2.32 -1.48
C THR A 65 -8.47 -2.93 -0.46
N THR A 66 -8.42 -2.47 0.80
CA THR A 66 -9.34 -2.92 1.84
C THR A 66 -10.82 -2.87 1.38
N HIS A 67 -11.60 -3.86 1.81
CA HIS A 67 -13.02 -4.01 1.47
C HIS A 67 -13.92 -2.83 1.89
N SER A 68 -13.40 -1.89 2.68
CA SER A 68 -14.15 -0.73 3.17
C SER A 68 -14.52 0.23 2.03
N GLY A 69 -15.82 0.37 1.79
CA GLY A 69 -16.38 1.25 0.75
C GLY A 69 -16.46 0.64 -0.64
N GLY A 70 -16.11 -0.63 -0.82
CA GLY A 70 -16.21 -1.35 -2.10
C GLY A 70 -14.96 -1.27 -2.98
N TYR A 71 -14.94 -2.12 -4.01
CA TYR A 71 -13.94 -2.23 -5.08
C TYR A 71 -14.45 -1.55 -6.35
N TYR A 72 -13.61 -0.74 -6.98
CA TYR A 72 -13.93 0.02 -8.19
C TYR A 72 -12.83 -0.23 -9.21
N HIS A 73 -13.13 -1.05 -10.22
CA HIS A 73 -12.16 -1.54 -11.18
C HIS A 73 -11.48 -0.40 -11.96
N ASP A 74 -12.27 0.54 -12.47
CA ASP A 74 -11.76 1.68 -13.24
C ASP A 74 -10.83 2.58 -12.41
N VAL A 75 -11.05 2.67 -11.11
CA VAL A 75 -10.20 3.44 -10.18
C VAL A 75 -8.85 2.75 -10.01
N VAL A 76 -8.84 1.41 -9.90
CA VAL A 76 -7.60 0.62 -9.85
C VAL A 76 -6.84 0.74 -11.17
N LEU A 77 -7.52 0.57 -12.30
CA LEU A 77 -6.91 0.72 -13.63
C LEU A 77 -6.32 2.11 -13.83
N HIS A 78 -7.06 3.16 -13.46
CA HIS A 78 -6.57 4.55 -13.54
C HIS A 78 -5.33 4.77 -12.68
N ALA A 79 -5.32 4.25 -11.44
CA ALA A 79 -4.16 4.35 -10.56
C ALA A 79 -2.88 3.79 -11.22
N LEU A 80 -2.98 2.60 -11.82
CA LEU A 80 -1.86 1.88 -12.44
C LEU A 80 -1.44 2.50 -13.78
N ARG A 81 -2.40 2.84 -14.65
CA ARG A 81 -2.18 3.36 -16.01
C ARG A 81 -1.80 4.82 -16.04
N ASN A 82 -2.49 5.64 -15.25
CA ASN A 82 -2.52 7.10 -15.44
C ASN A 82 -1.88 7.86 -14.29
N SER A 83 -2.03 7.38 -13.04
CA SER A 83 -1.52 8.08 -11.87
C SER A 83 -0.15 7.61 -11.39
N GLY A 84 0.45 6.62 -12.06
CA GLY A 84 1.82 6.17 -11.81
C GLY A 84 1.99 5.26 -10.60
N TYR A 85 0.90 4.69 -10.05
CA TYR A 85 1.03 3.69 -8.99
C TYR A 85 1.74 2.45 -9.52
N ARG A 86 2.68 1.95 -8.72
CA ARG A 86 3.41 0.70 -8.99
C ARG A 86 3.32 -0.30 -7.85
N MET A 87 2.53 -0.02 -6.81
CA MET A 87 2.30 -0.94 -5.70
C MET A 87 0.82 -1.16 -5.45
N ILE A 88 0.43 -2.42 -5.27
CA ILE A 88 -0.91 -2.85 -4.88
C ILE A 88 -0.78 -3.60 -3.56
N ASP A 89 -1.46 -3.13 -2.52
CA ASP A 89 -1.57 -3.84 -1.25
C ASP A 89 -3.00 -4.39 -1.09
N THR A 90 -3.08 -5.71 -0.95
CA THR A 90 -4.33 -6.43 -0.70
C THR A 90 -4.18 -7.46 0.41
N ALA A 91 -5.21 -8.27 0.61
CA ALA A 91 -5.20 -9.42 1.49
C ALA A 91 -6.32 -10.38 1.08
N ARG A 92 -6.14 -11.68 1.34
CA ARG A 92 -7.21 -12.70 1.21
C ARG A 92 -8.54 -12.19 1.77
N ARG A 93 -8.49 -11.66 3.00
CA ARG A 93 -9.66 -11.21 3.77
C ARG A 93 -10.45 -10.09 3.10
N TYR A 94 -9.83 -9.31 2.22
CA TYR A 94 -10.50 -8.21 1.54
C TYR A 94 -11.43 -8.73 0.45
N GLY A 95 -11.18 -9.93 -0.08
CA GLY A 95 -12.08 -10.62 -1.01
C GLY A 95 -12.14 -9.98 -2.39
N VAL A 96 -11.07 -9.30 -2.81
CA VAL A 96 -10.98 -8.57 -4.08
C VAL A 96 -9.81 -9.02 -4.96
N GLU A 97 -9.13 -10.11 -4.58
CA GLU A 97 -7.93 -10.59 -5.28
C GLU A 97 -8.22 -11.01 -6.73
N ALA A 98 -9.39 -11.58 -7.01
CA ALA A 98 -9.77 -12.01 -8.36
C ALA A 98 -9.98 -10.80 -9.29
N GLU A 99 -10.67 -9.78 -8.79
CA GLU A 99 -10.90 -8.53 -9.51
C GLU A 99 -9.59 -7.75 -9.71
N LEU A 100 -8.70 -7.77 -8.72
CA LEU A 100 -7.36 -7.23 -8.86
C LEU A 100 -6.53 -7.98 -9.91
N GLY A 101 -6.65 -9.30 -10.01
CA GLY A 101 -5.96 -10.06 -11.05
C GLY A 101 -6.38 -9.68 -12.47
N ILE A 102 -7.67 -9.38 -12.67
CA ILE A 102 -8.17 -8.78 -13.92
C ILE A 102 -7.51 -7.42 -14.15
N ALA A 103 -7.46 -6.55 -13.14
CA ALA A 103 -6.87 -5.22 -13.27
C ALA A 103 -5.36 -5.26 -13.55
N ILE A 104 -4.62 -6.17 -12.89
CA ILE A 104 -3.17 -6.38 -13.12
C ILE A 104 -2.93 -6.81 -14.56
N ARG A 105 -3.68 -7.79 -15.06
CA ARG A 105 -3.59 -8.25 -16.45
C ARG A 105 -3.92 -7.13 -17.44
N ASP A 106 -5.00 -6.39 -17.18
CA ASP A 106 -5.55 -5.45 -18.15
C ASP A 106 -4.86 -4.09 -18.10
N CYS A 107 -4.17 -3.72 -17.01
CA CYS A 107 -3.60 -2.37 -16.86
C CYS A 107 -2.54 -2.03 -17.90
N GLY A 108 -1.87 -3.02 -18.50
CA GLY A 108 -0.83 -2.81 -19.50
C GLY A 108 0.53 -2.36 -18.91
N VAL A 109 0.68 -2.42 -17.58
CA VAL A 109 1.97 -2.25 -16.90
C VAL A 109 2.65 -3.63 -16.82
N PRO A 110 3.94 -3.76 -17.21
CA PRO A 110 4.66 -5.01 -17.07
C PRO A 110 4.63 -5.53 -15.62
N ARG A 111 4.51 -6.85 -15.44
CA ARG A 111 4.36 -7.46 -14.11
C ARG A 111 5.56 -7.14 -13.22
N GLU A 112 6.76 -7.14 -13.78
CA GLU A 112 8.04 -6.86 -13.12
C GLU A 112 8.18 -5.40 -12.65
N GLU A 113 7.38 -4.48 -13.18
CA GLU A 113 7.30 -3.09 -12.70
C GLU A 113 6.31 -2.92 -11.54
N LEU A 114 5.47 -3.92 -11.27
CA LEU A 114 4.50 -3.89 -10.18
C LEU A 114 5.06 -4.56 -8.92
N PHE A 115 4.77 -3.96 -7.78
CA PHE A 115 4.93 -4.54 -6.45
C PHE A 115 3.56 -5.00 -5.94
N VAL A 116 3.31 -6.31 -5.98
CA VAL A 116 2.05 -6.90 -5.53
C VAL A 116 2.24 -7.54 -4.15
N SER A 117 1.52 -7.01 -3.16
CA SER A 117 1.52 -7.49 -1.77
C SER A 117 0.15 -8.08 -1.40
N THR A 118 0.14 -9.28 -0.81
CA THR A 118 -1.05 -9.85 -0.16
C THR A 118 -0.69 -10.48 1.18
N LYS A 119 -1.69 -10.96 1.92
CA LYS A 119 -1.55 -11.40 3.31
C LYS A 119 -2.19 -12.76 3.57
N LEU A 120 -1.46 -13.61 4.27
CA LEU A 120 -1.90 -14.90 4.80
C LEU A 120 -2.80 -14.69 6.02
N TRP A 121 -4.00 -15.26 6.00
CA TRP A 121 -4.94 -15.15 7.11
C TRP A 121 -4.63 -16.21 8.20
N PRO A 122 -4.82 -15.92 9.50
CA PRO A 122 -4.49 -16.86 10.59
C PRO A 122 -5.07 -18.26 10.47
N THR A 123 -6.22 -18.44 9.81
CA THR A 123 -6.82 -19.77 9.62
C THR A 123 -6.05 -20.66 8.64
N ASP A 124 -5.10 -20.11 7.89
CA ASP A 124 -4.26 -20.84 6.93
C ASP A 124 -2.83 -21.08 7.45
N TYR A 125 -2.58 -20.82 8.74
CA TYR A 125 -1.27 -21.05 9.35
C TYR A 125 -0.90 -22.53 9.37
N CYS A 126 0.37 -22.80 9.66
CA CYS A 126 0.97 -24.14 9.63
C CYS A 126 0.79 -24.79 8.24
N GLY A 127 0.12 -25.94 8.19
CA GLY A 127 -0.22 -26.71 6.99
C GLY A 127 -0.72 -25.91 5.78
N GLY A 128 -1.43 -24.80 6.00
CA GLY A 128 -2.19 -24.09 4.98
C GLY A 128 -1.40 -23.12 4.09
N VAL A 129 -0.16 -22.76 4.46
CA VAL A 129 0.61 -21.67 3.84
C VAL A 129 0.74 -21.83 2.32
N GLU A 130 1.17 -23.01 1.85
CA GLU A 130 1.38 -23.29 0.42
C GLU A 130 0.06 -23.20 -0.39
N ALA A 131 -1.01 -23.82 0.12
CA ALA A 131 -2.31 -23.82 -0.53
C ALA A 131 -2.92 -22.41 -0.58
N ALA A 132 -2.72 -21.62 0.48
CA ALA A 132 -3.14 -20.23 0.54
C ALA A 132 -2.37 -19.38 -0.49
N PHE A 133 -1.04 -19.50 -0.55
CA PHE A 133 -0.21 -18.83 -1.55
C PHE A 133 -0.70 -19.16 -2.96
N GLN A 134 -0.83 -20.44 -3.32
CA GLN A 134 -1.27 -20.87 -4.65
C GLN A 134 -2.64 -20.29 -5.03
N LYS A 135 -3.59 -20.31 -4.10
CA LYS A 135 -4.93 -19.75 -4.32
C LYS A 135 -4.91 -18.24 -4.51
N GLN A 136 -4.12 -17.52 -3.72
CA GLN A 136 -4.03 -16.06 -3.78
C GLN A 136 -3.29 -15.61 -5.05
N ALA A 137 -2.17 -16.26 -5.40
CA ALA A 137 -1.43 -16.01 -6.63
C ALA A 137 -2.29 -16.28 -7.87
N ALA A 138 -3.05 -17.39 -7.89
CA ALA A 138 -3.98 -17.70 -8.97
C ALA A 138 -5.09 -16.65 -9.12
N LYS A 139 -5.70 -16.19 -8.01
CA LYS A 139 -6.71 -15.12 -8.05
C LYS A 139 -6.13 -13.81 -8.57
N LEU A 140 -4.94 -13.44 -8.11
CA LEU A 140 -4.22 -12.25 -8.55
C LEU A 140 -3.66 -12.39 -9.97
N ASN A 141 -3.73 -13.59 -10.57
CA ASN A 141 -3.20 -13.89 -11.90
C ASN A 141 -1.70 -13.53 -12.01
N VAL A 142 -0.91 -13.98 -11.03
CA VAL A 142 0.54 -13.77 -10.97
C VAL A 142 1.28 -15.07 -10.62
N ASP A 143 2.51 -15.23 -11.13
CA ASP A 143 3.35 -16.40 -10.83
C ASP A 143 4.13 -16.27 -9.51
N TYR A 144 4.34 -15.03 -9.06
CA TYR A 144 5.04 -14.68 -7.83
C TYR A 144 4.40 -13.46 -7.16
N LEU A 145 4.60 -13.33 -5.85
CA LEU A 145 4.27 -12.14 -5.07
C LEU A 145 5.53 -11.32 -4.80
N ASP A 146 5.44 -10.00 -4.84
CA ASP A 146 6.56 -9.17 -4.41
C ASP A 146 6.69 -9.19 -2.89
N SER A 147 5.57 -9.21 -2.18
CA SER A 147 5.54 -9.43 -0.73
C SER A 147 4.39 -10.32 -0.29
N PHE A 148 4.67 -11.27 0.61
CA PHE A 148 3.65 -12.05 1.29
C PHE A 148 3.78 -11.89 2.80
N LEU A 149 2.72 -11.41 3.45
CA LEU A 149 2.75 -11.04 4.86
C LEU A 149 1.87 -11.96 5.71
N LEU A 150 2.32 -12.31 6.92
CA LEU A 150 1.40 -12.79 7.96
C LEU A 150 0.47 -11.64 8.37
N HIS A 151 -0.85 -11.81 8.28
CA HIS A 151 -1.78 -10.69 8.49
C HIS A 151 -1.87 -10.28 9.97
N PHE A 152 -1.74 -11.22 10.90
CA PHE A 152 -1.82 -11.00 12.36
C PHE A 152 -0.95 -12.01 13.12
N PRO A 153 -0.40 -11.68 14.29
CA PRO A 153 0.39 -12.63 15.09
C PRO A 153 -0.46 -13.74 15.74
N ASP A 154 -1.78 -13.53 15.85
CA ASP A 154 -2.71 -14.44 16.48
C ASP A 154 -2.80 -15.79 15.79
N VAL A 155 -2.92 -16.83 16.61
CA VAL A 155 -3.06 -18.21 16.18
C VAL A 155 -4.41 -18.73 16.62
N PRO A 156 -5.20 -19.34 15.72
CA PRO A 156 -6.40 -20.05 16.12
C PRO A 156 -6.13 -21.20 17.08
N GLU A 157 -6.95 -21.31 18.14
CA GLU A 157 -6.79 -22.31 19.20
C GLU A 157 -6.65 -23.75 18.67
N TRP A 158 -7.35 -24.08 17.58
CA TRP A 158 -7.30 -25.41 16.96
C TRP A 158 -5.98 -25.74 16.26
N LEU A 159 -5.07 -24.77 16.09
CA LEU A 159 -3.70 -24.98 15.60
C LEU A 159 -2.71 -25.30 16.73
N GLY A 160 -3.18 -25.34 17.98
CA GLY A 160 -2.40 -25.77 19.13
C GLY A 160 -1.58 -24.65 19.75
N ASN A 161 -0.31 -24.92 20.06
CA ASN A 161 0.56 -23.95 20.71
C ASN A 161 0.92 -22.80 19.75
N ASP A 162 0.61 -21.58 20.16
CA ASP A 162 0.83 -20.35 19.39
C ASP A 162 2.24 -20.21 18.82
N LYS A 163 3.28 -20.38 19.66
CA LYS A 163 4.67 -20.24 19.25
C LYS A 163 5.05 -21.29 18.20
N ASN A 164 4.72 -22.55 18.46
CA ASN A 164 4.99 -23.64 17.51
C ASN A 164 4.26 -23.43 16.18
N ALA A 165 3.03 -22.92 16.22
CA ALA A 165 2.25 -22.64 15.03
C ALA A 165 2.84 -21.47 14.22
N ARG A 166 3.25 -20.38 14.88
CA ARG A 166 3.96 -19.27 14.22
C ARG A 166 5.30 -19.71 13.64
N GLU A 167 6.07 -20.50 14.38
CA GLU A 167 7.35 -21.08 13.92
C GLU A 167 7.16 -21.95 12.66
N GLU A 168 6.22 -22.90 12.68
CA GLU A 168 5.94 -23.74 11.50
C GLU A 168 5.47 -22.89 10.31
N THR A 169 4.59 -21.91 10.57
CA THR A 169 4.10 -20.99 9.55
C THR A 169 5.24 -20.21 8.91
N TRP A 170 6.13 -19.65 9.73
CA TRP A 170 7.24 -18.85 9.24
C TRP A 170 8.25 -19.69 8.44
N ARG A 171 8.59 -20.90 8.90
CA ARG A 171 9.44 -21.82 8.12
C ARG A 171 8.88 -22.09 6.73
N ARG A 172 7.56 -22.21 6.60
CA ARG A 172 6.91 -22.39 5.29
C ARG A 172 6.93 -21.11 4.45
N MET A 173 6.84 -19.93 5.07
CA MET A 173 7.05 -18.65 4.38
C MET A 173 8.49 -18.54 3.85
N GLU A 174 9.48 -18.97 4.63
CA GLU A 174 10.89 -19.03 4.20
C GLU A 174 11.06 -19.97 2.99
N LEU A 175 10.43 -21.14 2.98
CA LEU A 175 10.45 -22.04 1.82
C LEU A 175 9.86 -21.39 0.55
N LEU A 176 8.74 -20.67 0.67
CA LEU A 176 8.16 -19.93 -0.47
C LEU A 176 9.13 -18.84 -1.00
N TYR A 177 9.82 -18.16 -0.09
CA TYR A 177 10.83 -17.17 -0.44
C TYR A 177 12.03 -17.81 -1.18
N GLU A 178 12.59 -18.89 -0.64
CA GLU A 178 13.72 -19.62 -1.23
C GLU A 178 13.38 -20.20 -2.62
N GLN A 179 12.14 -20.62 -2.82
CA GLN A 179 11.63 -21.11 -4.11
C GLN A 179 11.37 -19.98 -5.13
N GLY A 180 11.57 -18.71 -4.76
CA GLY A 180 11.30 -17.55 -5.61
C GLY A 180 9.81 -17.26 -5.83
N LYS A 181 8.92 -17.87 -5.03
CA LYS A 181 7.47 -17.63 -5.07
C LYS A 181 7.09 -16.29 -4.46
N CYS A 182 7.89 -15.83 -3.49
CA CYS A 182 7.78 -14.52 -2.87
C CYS A 182 9.13 -13.81 -2.97
N ARG A 183 9.16 -12.57 -3.46
CA ARG A 183 10.41 -11.76 -3.48
C ARG A 183 10.75 -11.18 -2.12
N SER A 184 9.78 -11.04 -1.23
CA SER A 184 9.97 -10.77 0.19
C SER A 184 8.87 -11.44 1.01
N ILE A 185 9.20 -11.76 2.26
CA ILE A 185 8.25 -12.22 3.28
C ILE A 185 8.28 -11.29 4.48
N GLY A 186 7.14 -11.11 5.12
CA GLY A 186 7.02 -10.18 6.24
C GLY A 186 5.82 -10.45 7.12
N VAL A 187 5.53 -9.50 7.99
CA VAL A 187 4.47 -9.57 8.99
C VAL A 187 3.61 -8.30 8.97
N SER A 188 2.46 -8.36 9.62
CA SER A 188 1.55 -7.22 9.80
C SER A 188 0.91 -7.31 11.18
N ASN A 189 0.81 -6.16 11.85
CA ASN A 189 0.28 -6.04 13.21
C ASN A 189 1.10 -6.78 14.28
N PHE A 190 2.38 -7.06 14.02
CA PHE A 190 3.28 -7.63 15.02
C PHE A 190 3.82 -6.50 15.90
N GLU A 191 3.73 -6.66 17.20
CA GLU A 191 4.34 -5.78 18.20
C GLU A 191 5.76 -6.28 18.54
N ILE A 192 6.51 -5.53 19.37
CA ILE A 192 7.91 -5.84 19.68
C ILE A 192 8.06 -7.27 20.24
N ALA A 193 7.20 -7.68 21.17
CA ALA A 193 7.26 -9.01 21.78
C ALA A 193 7.04 -10.14 20.77
N ASP A 194 6.17 -9.95 19.78
CA ASP A 194 5.93 -10.95 18.73
C ASP A 194 7.18 -11.11 17.85
N MET A 195 7.84 -10.00 17.53
CA MET A 195 9.06 -10.00 16.72
C MET A 195 10.27 -10.56 17.49
N GLU A 196 10.37 -10.28 18.80
CA GLU A 196 11.40 -10.88 19.66
C GLU A 196 11.22 -12.41 19.76
N GLU A 197 9.98 -12.91 19.85
CA GLU A 197 9.71 -14.35 19.80
C GLU A 197 10.16 -14.97 18.46
N MET A 198 9.96 -14.26 17.34
CA MET A 198 10.41 -14.70 16.01
C MET A 198 11.93 -14.87 15.92
N GLU A 199 12.72 -14.06 16.61
CA GLU A 199 14.18 -14.17 16.59
C GLU A 199 14.69 -15.54 17.06
N GLU A 200 13.89 -16.27 17.84
CA GLU A 200 14.28 -17.58 18.36
C GLU A 200 14.26 -18.70 17.30
N TYR A 201 13.53 -18.53 16.19
CA TYR A 201 13.31 -19.60 15.21
C TYR A 201 13.46 -19.20 13.74
N THR A 202 13.61 -17.92 13.43
CA THR A 202 13.72 -17.44 12.05
C THR A 202 15.13 -17.58 11.49
N SER A 203 15.24 -18.10 10.26
CA SER A 203 16.47 -18.09 9.48
C SER A 203 16.56 -16.82 8.62
N ILE A 204 15.41 -16.32 8.17
CA ILE A 204 15.23 -15.09 7.43
C ILE A 204 14.26 -14.23 8.23
N PHE A 205 14.76 -13.16 8.85
CA PHE A 205 13.92 -12.23 9.62
C PHE A 205 12.97 -11.46 8.68
N PRO A 206 11.77 -11.05 9.14
CA PRO A 206 10.82 -10.31 8.30
C PRO A 206 11.44 -9.11 7.57
N HIS A 207 11.17 -8.97 6.27
CA HIS A 207 11.63 -7.80 5.51
C HIS A 207 10.76 -6.57 5.79
N ILE A 208 9.50 -6.80 6.14
CA ILE A 208 8.46 -5.78 6.33
C ILE A 208 7.68 -6.10 7.61
N ASN A 209 7.34 -5.06 8.38
CA ASN A 209 6.25 -5.09 9.36
C ASN A 209 5.22 -4.00 9.00
N GLN A 210 4.02 -4.40 8.57
CA GLN A 210 2.95 -3.47 8.18
C GLN A 210 1.98 -3.22 9.34
N CYS A 211 1.97 -2.00 9.87
CA CYS A 211 1.16 -1.62 11.04
C CYS A 211 0.38 -0.31 10.81
N GLU A 212 -0.53 0.02 11.73
CA GLU A 212 -1.24 1.30 11.68
C GLU A 212 -0.26 2.45 11.91
N TYR A 213 -0.30 3.44 11.02
CA TYR A 213 0.54 4.62 11.15
C TYR A 213 -0.10 5.82 10.46
N GLN A 214 -0.23 6.92 11.20
CA GLN A 214 -0.87 8.14 10.72
C GLN A 214 -0.56 9.33 11.67
N PRO A 215 -0.73 10.59 11.24
CA PRO A 215 -0.41 11.77 12.05
C PRO A 215 -0.87 11.79 13.52
N LEU A 216 -2.02 11.19 13.82
CA LEU A 216 -2.60 11.13 15.16
C LEU A 216 -2.17 9.89 15.95
N TYR A 217 -1.48 8.92 15.33
CA TYR A 217 -0.99 7.68 15.95
C TYR A 217 0.32 7.22 15.29
N ASP A 218 1.40 7.29 16.06
CA ASP A 218 2.75 6.85 15.72
C ASP A 218 3.26 5.90 16.84
N PRO A 219 3.45 4.60 16.55
CA PRO A 219 4.08 3.65 17.46
C PRO A 219 5.61 3.75 17.39
N THR A 220 6.17 4.85 17.90
CA THR A 220 7.59 5.20 17.75
C THR A 220 8.53 4.07 18.20
N ALA A 221 8.30 3.46 19.37
CA ALA A 221 9.14 2.38 19.88
C ALA A 221 9.18 1.16 18.95
N LEU A 222 8.04 0.78 18.34
CA LEU A 222 7.98 -0.33 17.39
C LEU A 222 8.72 0.02 16.09
N ARG A 223 8.61 1.26 15.60
CA ARG A 223 9.35 1.71 14.42
C ARG A 223 10.86 1.71 14.63
N GLU A 224 11.31 2.19 15.79
CA GLU A 224 12.72 2.17 16.17
C GLU A 224 13.24 0.73 16.24
N TYR A 225 12.51 -0.17 16.91
CA TYR A 225 12.84 -1.59 16.95
C TYR A 225 12.92 -2.21 15.54
N CYS A 226 11.94 -1.94 14.67
CA CYS A 226 11.98 -2.38 13.26
C CYS A 226 13.23 -1.84 12.54
N SER A 227 13.57 -0.57 12.75
CA SER A 227 14.77 0.06 12.19
C SER A 227 16.06 -0.63 12.62
N ASP A 228 16.21 -0.91 13.91
CA ASP A 228 17.37 -1.58 14.46
C ASP A 228 17.52 -3.01 13.90
N LYS A 229 16.40 -3.68 13.64
CA LYS A 229 16.34 -5.03 13.04
C LYS A 229 16.36 -5.03 11.51
N LYS A 230 16.51 -3.87 10.86
CA LYS A 230 16.46 -3.70 9.39
C LYS A 230 15.16 -4.23 8.76
N VAL A 231 14.06 -4.14 9.50
CA VAL A 231 12.70 -4.44 9.03
C VAL A 231 12.07 -3.15 8.56
N LEU A 232 11.60 -3.09 7.32
CA LEU A 232 10.90 -1.90 6.83
C LEU A 232 9.52 -1.80 7.50
N PHE A 233 9.32 -0.76 8.29
CA PHE A 233 8.01 -0.45 8.84
C PHE A 233 7.14 0.22 7.77
N THR A 234 5.95 -0.33 7.49
CA THR A 234 5.02 0.22 6.48
C THR A 234 3.68 0.57 7.12
N GLY A 235 3.06 1.67 6.67
CA GLY A 235 1.91 2.28 7.31
C GLY A 235 0.59 2.06 6.59
N TYR A 236 -0.36 1.40 7.24
CA TYR A 236 -1.77 1.40 6.79
C TYR A 236 -2.63 2.41 7.54
N CYS A 237 -3.83 2.69 7.02
CA CYS A 237 -4.74 3.71 7.52
C CYS A 237 -4.14 5.14 7.61
N PRO A 238 -3.39 5.61 6.58
CA PRO A 238 -2.62 6.86 6.68
C PRO A 238 -3.44 8.13 6.91
N LEU A 239 -4.77 8.05 6.72
CA LEU A 239 -5.71 9.17 6.91
C LEU A 239 -6.61 9.02 8.15
N ALA A 240 -6.32 8.07 9.04
CA ALA A 240 -7.10 7.78 10.26
C ALA A 240 -8.61 7.58 10.01
N LYS A 241 -8.97 6.91 8.91
CA LYS A 241 -10.35 6.78 8.40
C LYS A 241 -11.06 8.14 8.22
N GLY A 242 -10.31 9.16 7.80
CA GLY A 242 -10.81 10.52 7.55
C GLY A 242 -10.77 11.45 8.77
N ARG A 243 -10.43 10.97 9.97
CA ARG A 243 -10.34 11.81 11.17
C ARG A 243 -9.20 12.83 11.06
N ALA A 244 -8.04 12.43 10.54
CA ALA A 244 -6.89 13.33 10.37
C ALA A 244 -7.22 14.52 9.43
N LEU A 245 -8.07 14.30 8.42
CA LEU A 245 -8.47 15.34 7.46
C LEU A 245 -9.27 16.49 8.11
N LYS A 246 -9.86 16.24 9.29
CA LYS A 246 -10.66 17.21 10.05
C LYS A 246 -9.83 17.95 11.10
N ASN A 247 -8.57 17.59 11.31
CA ASN A 247 -7.72 18.22 12.31
C ASN A 247 -7.30 19.63 11.85
N GLU A 248 -7.47 20.63 12.71
CA GLU A 248 -7.23 22.04 12.39
C GLU A 248 -5.77 22.34 12.04
N ILE A 249 -4.81 21.69 12.70
CA ILE A 249 -3.38 21.84 12.43
C ILE A 249 -3.08 21.29 11.03
N ILE A 250 -3.58 20.11 10.69
CA ILE A 250 -3.40 19.51 9.36
C ILE A 250 -4.03 20.40 8.28
N GLN A 251 -5.23 20.92 8.49
CA GLN A 251 -5.87 21.84 7.53
C GLN A 251 -5.13 23.15 7.37
N ARG A 252 -4.57 23.70 8.45
CA ARG A 252 -3.75 24.92 8.41
C ARG A 252 -2.48 24.69 7.59
N ILE A 253 -1.80 23.57 7.80
CA ILE A 253 -0.60 23.19 7.03
C ILE A 253 -0.97 22.94 5.57
N ALA A 254 -2.10 22.29 5.30
CA ALA A 254 -2.59 22.08 3.94
C ALA A 254 -2.77 23.40 3.18
N ARG A 255 -3.40 24.40 3.81
CA ARG A 255 -3.54 25.77 3.24
C ARG A 255 -2.18 26.44 3.00
N LYS A 256 -1.24 26.32 3.95
CA LYS A 256 0.12 26.89 3.83
C LYS A 256 0.85 26.37 2.59
N HIS A 257 0.69 25.10 2.25
CA HIS A 257 1.36 24.45 1.13
C HIS A 257 0.56 24.44 -0.19
N GLY A 258 -0.69 24.93 -0.18
CA GLY A 258 -1.58 24.82 -1.35
C GLY A 258 -1.91 23.36 -1.70
N LYS A 259 -1.96 22.49 -0.69
CA LYS A 259 -2.20 21.03 -0.81
C LYS A 259 -3.47 20.64 -0.05
N THR A 260 -3.91 19.40 -0.22
CA THR A 260 -5.05 18.87 0.56
C THR A 260 -4.59 18.29 1.89
N PRO A 261 -5.49 18.20 2.90
CA PRO A 261 -5.18 17.52 4.15
C PRO A 261 -4.68 16.08 3.98
N ALA A 262 -5.16 15.37 2.94
CA ALA A 262 -4.72 14.01 2.65
C ALA A 262 -3.26 13.99 2.19
N GLN A 263 -2.89 14.89 1.27
CA GLN A 263 -1.51 15.03 0.81
C GLN A 263 -0.55 15.36 1.96
N ILE A 264 -0.96 16.21 2.91
CA ILE A 264 -0.14 16.50 4.10
C ILE A 264 0.10 15.24 4.95
N CYS A 265 -0.94 14.44 5.21
CA CYS A 265 -0.80 13.21 5.99
C CYS A 265 0.13 12.18 5.31
N LEU A 266 -0.04 12.01 3.99
CA LEU A 266 0.75 11.07 3.20
C LEU A 266 2.20 11.52 3.07
N ARG A 267 2.43 12.82 2.79
CA ARG A 267 3.78 13.40 2.72
C ARG A 267 4.50 13.27 4.05
N TRP A 268 3.83 13.60 5.16
CA TRP A 268 4.41 13.45 6.49
C TRP A 268 4.86 12.01 6.75
N SER A 269 4.06 11.02 6.36
CA SER A 269 4.41 9.62 6.57
C SER A 269 5.65 9.20 5.77
N ILE A 270 5.71 9.58 4.49
CA ILE A 270 6.86 9.26 3.63
C ILE A 270 8.13 9.98 4.10
N GLU A 271 8.04 11.23 4.55
CA GLU A 271 9.19 11.96 5.11
C GLU A 271 9.66 11.40 6.47
N ASN A 272 8.82 10.61 7.15
CA ASN A 272 9.22 9.81 8.32
C ASN A 272 9.70 8.39 7.93
N GLY A 273 9.96 8.13 6.64
CA GLY A 273 10.46 6.86 6.15
C GLY A 273 9.41 5.75 6.12
N VAL A 274 8.12 6.06 6.21
CA VAL A 274 7.03 5.08 6.25
C VAL A 274 6.27 5.06 4.92
N PRO A 275 6.39 4.00 4.10
CA PRO A 275 5.55 3.81 2.93
C PRO A 275 4.06 3.78 3.27
N VAL A 276 3.22 4.32 2.39
CA VAL A 276 1.79 4.48 2.63
C VAL A 276 0.92 3.80 1.58
N ILE A 277 -0.22 3.27 2.02
CA ILE A 277 -1.22 2.60 1.18
C ILE A 277 -2.61 3.23 1.29
N PRO A 278 -2.80 4.50 0.88
CA PRO A 278 -4.12 5.10 0.87
C PRO A 278 -5.07 4.31 -0.05
N LYS A 279 -6.32 4.18 0.42
CA LYS A 279 -7.43 3.65 -0.37
C LYS A 279 -8.29 4.78 -0.89
N SER A 280 -8.70 4.72 -2.15
CA SER A 280 -9.73 5.58 -2.70
C SER A 280 -10.71 4.78 -3.56
N LYS A 281 -11.92 5.34 -3.74
CA LYS A 281 -12.89 4.92 -4.76
C LYS A 281 -13.19 6.04 -5.77
N ASP A 282 -12.50 7.17 -5.62
CA ASP A 282 -12.69 8.39 -6.41
C ASP A 282 -11.40 8.63 -7.19
N ILE A 283 -11.50 8.80 -8.51
CA ILE A 283 -10.36 8.96 -9.44
C ILE A 283 -9.56 10.21 -9.09
N GLU A 284 -10.24 11.32 -8.80
CA GLU A 284 -9.61 12.59 -8.46
C GLU A 284 -8.74 12.47 -7.21
N ARG A 285 -9.17 11.66 -6.24
CA ARG A 285 -8.39 11.39 -5.03
C ARG A 285 -7.19 10.46 -5.29
N ILE A 286 -7.27 9.56 -6.27
CA ILE A 286 -6.10 8.79 -6.70
C ILE A 286 -5.04 9.74 -7.27
N ASP A 287 -5.43 10.64 -8.17
CA ASP A 287 -4.52 11.63 -8.74
C ASP A 287 -3.97 12.60 -7.70
N GLU A 288 -4.79 13.01 -6.74
CA GLU A 288 -4.39 13.84 -5.60
C GLU A 288 -3.34 13.13 -4.73
N ASN A 289 -3.60 11.88 -4.34
CA ASN A 289 -2.71 11.09 -3.50
C ASN A 289 -1.38 10.76 -4.19
N ALA A 290 -1.35 10.69 -5.53
CA ALA A 290 -0.12 10.52 -6.30
C ALA A 290 0.81 11.75 -6.27
N ARG A 291 0.24 12.95 -6.06
CA ARG A 291 0.98 14.23 -6.08
C ARG A 291 1.50 14.62 -4.69
N ILE A 292 2.28 13.71 -4.11
CA ILE A 292 2.89 13.88 -2.77
C ILE A 292 4.42 13.94 -2.82
N PHE A 293 5.01 13.86 -4.01
CA PHE A 293 6.47 13.92 -4.21
C PHE A 293 6.96 15.29 -4.69
N ASP A 294 6.05 16.22 -5.00
CA ASP A 294 6.33 17.53 -5.60
C ASP A 294 6.40 18.69 -4.58
N PHE A 295 6.38 18.39 -3.28
CA PHE A 295 6.54 19.35 -2.19
C PHE A 295 7.14 18.68 -0.96
N SER A 296 7.60 19.46 0.01
CA SER A 296 8.13 18.97 1.30
C SER A 296 7.55 19.75 2.48
N LEU A 297 7.41 19.10 3.63
CA LEU A 297 6.98 19.78 4.85
C LEU A 297 8.18 20.47 5.52
N SER A 298 7.95 21.66 6.08
CA SER A 298 9.01 22.31 6.87
C SER A 298 9.21 21.58 8.21
N HIS A 299 10.38 21.77 8.83
CA HIS A 299 10.69 21.20 10.15
C HIS A 299 9.62 21.56 11.21
N GLU A 300 9.09 22.77 11.15
CA GLU A 300 8.03 23.21 12.06
C GLU A 300 6.70 22.52 11.77
N ASP A 301 6.36 22.30 10.49
CA ASP A 301 5.15 21.54 10.14
C ASP A 301 5.26 20.10 10.65
N HIS A 302 6.42 19.48 10.51
CA HIS A 302 6.70 18.15 11.07
C HIS A 302 6.47 18.10 12.56
N LYS A 303 7.08 19.01 13.33
CA LYS A 303 6.89 19.09 14.79
C LYS A 303 5.42 19.22 15.18
N LEU A 304 4.69 20.12 14.51
CA LEU A 304 3.28 20.35 14.77
C LEU A 304 2.43 19.10 14.51
N ILE A 305 2.74 18.35 13.45
CA ILE A 305 2.02 17.11 13.12
C ILE A 305 2.37 16.00 14.11
N THR A 306 3.65 15.80 14.41
CA THR A 306 4.13 14.77 15.35
C THR A 306 3.54 14.97 16.75
N ALA A 307 3.34 16.23 17.19
CA ALA A 307 2.71 16.55 18.46
C ALA A 307 1.23 16.13 18.56
N LEU A 308 0.59 15.71 17.46
CA LEU A 308 -0.79 15.20 17.45
C LEU A 308 -0.88 13.73 17.90
N ASN A 309 0.25 13.03 18.01
CA ASN A 309 0.29 11.61 18.33
C ASN A 309 -0.38 11.31 19.69
N SER A 310 -1.24 10.30 19.73
CA SER A 310 -1.75 9.73 20.97
C SER A 310 -2.10 8.25 20.79
N PRO A 311 -1.73 7.36 21.73
CA PRO A 311 -2.13 5.95 21.69
C PRO A 311 -3.64 5.74 21.61
N ALA A 312 -4.43 6.65 22.19
CA ALA A 312 -5.89 6.61 22.15
C ALA A 312 -6.46 6.72 20.72
N ASN A 313 -5.66 7.21 19.77
CA ASN A 313 -6.07 7.37 18.38
C ASN A 313 -5.88 6.12 17.51
N LYS A 314 -5.32 5.01 18.05
CA LYS A 314 -5.24 3.72 17.30
C LYS A 314 -6.64 3.28 16.86
N VAL A 315 -6.81 3.17 15.55
CA VAL A 315 -8.08 2.85 14.86
C VAL A 315 -8.37 1.36 14.90
N LEU A 316 -7.35 0.52 14.69
CA LEU A 316 -7.48 -0.92 14.82
C LEU A 316 -7.74 -1.27 16.28
N LYS A 317 -8.82 -2.00 16.51
CA LYS A 317 -9.14 -2.65 17.78
C LYS A 317 -8.99 -4.15 17.57
N HIS A 318 -8.12 -4.76 18.36
CA HIS A 318 -7.74 -6.17 18.23
C HIS A 318 -8.80 -7.13 18.78
N GLU A 319 -9.63 -6.61 19.70
CA GLU A 319 -10.53 -7.36 20.60
C GLU A 319 -11.59 -8.25 19.91
N ASP A 320 -11.85 -8.07 18.60
CA ASP A 320 -12.77 -8.93 17.85
C ASP A 320 -12.09 -9.65 16.66
N LEU A 321 -10.80 -9.97 16.73
CA LEU A 321 -10.15 -10.74 15.66
C LEU A 321 -10.66 -12.18 15.59
N THR A 322 -10.85 -12.83 16.74
CA THR A 322 -11.37 -14.20 16.88
C THR A 322 -12.74 -14.37 16.22
N ASP A 323 -13.65 -13.42 16.44
CA ASP A 323 -14.99 -13.36 15.83
C ASP A 323 -14.94 -13.28 14.29
N LYS A 324 -13.80 -12.86 13.73
CA LYS A 324 -13.63 -12.65 12.30
C LYS A 324 -12.97 -13.83 11.60
N TRP A 325 -12.46 -14.84 12.32
CA TRP A 325 -11.74 -15.96 11.71
C TRP A 325 -12.61 -16.76 10.73
N ASN A 326 -13.87 -17.00 11.10
CA ASN A 326 -14.77 -17.88 10.33
C ASN A 326 -15.71 -17.15 9.35
N LEU A 327 -15.70 -15.82 9.28
CA LEU A 327 -16.57 -15.11 8.31
C LEU A 327 -16.02 -15.29 6.89
N PRO A 328 -16.86 -15.30 5.83
CA PRO A 328 -16.38 -15.49 4.46
C PRO A 328 -15.44 -14.36 4.01
N ASP A 329 -14.51 -14.65 3.11
CA ASP A 329 -13.65 -13.62 2.50
C ASP A 329 -14.51 -12.53 1.84
N GLY A 330 -14.12 -11.26 2.01
CA GLY A 330 -14.93 -10.14 1.54
C GLY A 330 -16.23 -9.92 2.32
N TYR A 331 -16.40 -10.46 3.53
CA TYR A 331 -17.62 -10.25 4.34
C TYR A 331 -18.04 -8.77 4.50
N LYS A 332 -17.06 -7.85 4.54
CA LYS A 332 -17.29 -6.39 4.58
C LYS A 332 -17.41 -5.73 3.21
N LEU A 333 -17.02 -6.43 2.14
CA LEU A 333 -17.21 -5.96 0.76
C LEU A 333 -18.71 -5.93 0.46
N ALA A 334 -19.45 -6.95 0.92
CA ALA A 334 -20.90 -7.10 0.75
C ALA A 334 -21.32 -6.97 -0.73
N GLY A 335 -20.57 -7.61 -1.64
CA GLY A 335 -20.84 -7.58 -3.07
C GLY A 335 -20.58 -6.24 -3.77
N ARG A 336 -20.04 -5.23 -3.08
CA ARG A 336 -19.76 -3.90 -3.65
C ARG A 336 -18.51 -3.92 -4.52
N VAL A 337 -18.67 -4.52 -5.70
CA VAL A 337 -17.68 -4.63 -6.77
C VAL A 337 -18.26 -3.93 -8.00
N TYR A 338 -17.52 -2.97 -8.55
CA TYR A 338 -18.01 -2.12 -9.64
C TYR A 338 -17.00 -2.07 -10.80
N GLY A 339 -17.52 -2.05 -12.03
CA GLY A 339 -16.73 -1.83 -13.25
C GLY A 339 -15.86 -3.01 -13.71
N VAL A 340 -15.96 -4.18 -13.07
CA VAL A 340 -15.20 -5.36 -13.50
C VAL A 340 -15.81 -5.90 -14.80
N PRO A 341 -15.03 -6.06 -15.88
CA PRO A 341 -15.52 -6.63 -17.12
C PRO A 341 -16.07 -8.04 -16.88
N THR A 342 -17.26 -8.33 -17.38
CA THR A 342 -17.75 -9.71 -17.48
C THR A 342 -16.82 -10.45 -18.44
N GLN A 343 -16.12 -11.50 -17.98
CA GLN A 343 -15.47 -12.40 -18.93
C GLN A 343 -16.56 -12.96 -19.86
N PRO A 344 -16.33 -13.02 -21.18
CA PRO A 344 -17.20 -13.80 -22.05
C PRO A 344 -17.24 -15.22 -21.50
N SER A 345 -18.44 -15.79 -21.32
CA SER A 345 -18.52 -17.21 -20.96
C SER A 345 -17.79 -18.00 -22.05
N ILE A 346 -16.95 -18.95 -21.64
CA ILE A 346 -16.27 -19.86 -22.55
C ILE A 346 -17.29 -20.78 -23.28
N ASP A 347 -18.57 -20.72 -22.89
CA ASP A 347 -19.69 -21.46 -23.45
C ASP A 347 -20.54 -20.68 -24.48
N ALA A 348 -20.11 -19.49 -24.93
CA ALA A 348 -20.78 -18.84 -26.06
C ALA A 348 -20.46 -19.60 -27.35
N PRO A 349 -21.45 -20.21 -28.06
CA PRO A 349 -21.18 -20.94 -29.28
C PRO A 349 -20.52 -20.01 -30.30
N ILE A 350 -19.40 -20.46 -30.85
CA ILE A 350 -18.69 -19.79 -31.95
C ILE A 350 -19.66 -19.72 -33.13
N ILE A 351 -20.33 -18.59 -33.29
CA ILE A 351 -21.07 -18.28 -34.51
C ILE A 351 -20.00 -17.95 -35.56
N ASN A 352 -19.65 -18.94 -36.38
CA ASN A 352 -18.86 -18.73 -37.59
C ASN A 352 -19.56 -17.70 -38.48
N LYS A 353 -19.02 -16.47 -38.50
CA LYS A 353 -19.36 -15.51 -39.55
C LYS A 353 -18.57 -15.88 -40.82
N PRO A 354 -19.19 -15.91 -42.00
CA PRO A 354 -18.50 -16.27 -43.24
C PRO A 354 -17.54 -15.14 -43.64
N GLU A 355 -16.32 -15.53 -44.04
CA GLU A 355 -15.28 -14.64 -44.54
C GLU A 355 -15.77 -13.81 -45.74
N SER A 356 -15.72 -12.49 -45.62
CA SER A 356 -15.91 -11.57 -46.73
C SER A 356 -14.60 -11.44 -47.53
N LYS A 357 -14.56 -12.06 -48.71
CA LYS A 357 -13.52 -11.80 -49.72
C LYS A 357 -13.71 -10.39 -50.29
N TYR A 358 -12.85 -9.45 -49.90
CA TYR A 358 -12.57 -8.26 -50.71
C TYR A 358 -11.09 -8.25 -51.10
N ARG A 359 -10.88 -8.43 -52.41
CA ARG A 359 -9.61 -8.50 -53.12
C ARG A 359 -9.17 -7.07 -53.44
N ILE A 360 -8.01 -6.66 -52.91
CA ILE A 360 -7.37 -5.37 -53.22
C ILE A 360 -6.81 -5.45 -54.65
N GLN A 361 -7.24 -4.53 -55.53
CA GLN A 361 -6.60 -4.28 -56.83
C GLN A 361 -5.38 -3.39 -56.61
N ALA A 362 -4.20 -3.89 -57.01
CA ALA A 362 -2.98 -3.11 -57.11
C ALA A 362 -2.93 -2.41 -58.48
N LEU A 363 -2.75 -1.09 -58.46
CA LEU A 363 -2.35 -0.29 -59.61
C LEU A 363 -0.83 -0.38 -59.75
N SER A 364 -0.34 -1.00 -60.83
CA SER A 364 1.03 -0.81 -61.31
C SER A 364 1.01 -0.11 -62.66
N SER A 365 1.62 1.07 -62.67
CA SER A 365 1.95 1.89 -63.82
C SER A 365 3.13 1.27 -64.57
N ILE A 366 2.95 0.94 -65.85
CA ILE A 366 4.05 0.69 -66.79
C ILE A 366 3.76 1.44 -68.10
N THR A 367 4.84 2.02 -68.62
CA THR A 367 5.00 3.02 -69.66
C THR A 367 4.99 2.47 -71.10
N ASN A 368 4.63 3.35 -72.03
CA ASN A 368 5.02 3.47 -73.46
C ASN A 368 4.79 2.31 -74.47
N SER A 369 3.78 2.52 -75.33
CA SER A 369 3.75 2.56 -76.84
C SER A 369 4.73 1.75 -77.72
N PRO A 370 4.49 1.63 -79.06
CA PRO A 370 3.27 1.23 -79.79
C PRO A 370 3.58 0.28 -81.00
N THR A 371 2.62 -0.49 -81.53
CA THR A 371 2.47 -0.91 -82.96
C THR A 371 1.26 -1.85 -83.10
N LEU A 372 0.18 -1.49 -83.80
CA LEU A 372 -0.11 -1.72 -85.22
C LEU A 372 -0.28 -3.20 -85.66
N LYS A 373 -1.54 -3.53 -86.02
CA LYS A 373 -2.05 -4.33 -87.18
C LYS A 373 -2.90 -5.59 -86.89
N HIS A 374 -4.16 -5.47 -87.34
CA HIS A 374 -4.93 -6.37 -88.23
C HIS A 374 -5.49 -7.73 -87.75
N GLY A 375 -6.74 -7.98 -88.18
CA GLY A 375 -7.36 -9.30 -88.44
C GLY A 375 -8.31 -9.77 -87.34
N ALA A 376 -9.64 -9.60 -87.44
CA ALA A 376 -10.56 -10.46 -88.20
C ALA A 376 -10.44 -11.95 -87.81
N PHE A 377 -11.31 -12.43 -86.91
CA PHE A 377 -12.48 -13.28 -87.17
C PHE A 377 -13.35 -13.37 -85.91
#